data_AF-A0A2E0VTR9-F1
#
_entry.id   AF-A0A2E0VTR9-F1
#
_cell.length_a   1.000
_cell.length_b   1.000
_cell.length_c   1.000
_cell.angle_alpha   90.00
_cell.angle_beta   90.00
_cell.angle_gamma   90.00
#
_symmetry.space_group_name_H-M   'P 1'
#
loop_
_entity.id
_entity.type
_entity.pdbx_description
1 polymer ?
#
loop_
_entity_poly.entity_id
_entity_poly.type
_entity_poly.pdbx_seq_one_letter_code
_entity_poly.pdbx_strand_id
1 'polypeptide(L)'
;MKKFLFFLLFAAFGATTLAGQNAPVIPVENAQWKELHITIAGPQTRFTVICGDTLIGQQTWSKVHLVSTDTNLQVVWSIYQGALRSDDTKAWFIPAETTDTILLYDFTLEAGDTFELVQPWSTWVDKIVVDFTEELLIGGKLRKVIHFEPIPWAYEDEFWMEGIGSNRGLLNRGTGQGPDYGTYLSCFRHNEEIINFSQQPCLFPDMPECPFSGVGESDKPAVSIYVNPNPANTEAVISVSESGVPDWEVKIFNVDGKLIHREETTLPLSLRVDEWPARVYLLSVKSTGNNSIQSSRLFVVQH
;
A
#
# COMPACT_ATOMS: atom_id res chain seq x y z
N MET A 1 -66.38 -20.56 38.37
CA MET A 1 -66.34 -21.38 37.13
C MET A 1 -65.30 -20.81 36.18
N LYS A 2 -64.33 -21.65 35.80
CA LYS A 2 -63.39 -21.51 34.65
C LYS A 2 -62.36 -20.38 34.73
N LYS A 3 -61.07 -20.57 34.47
CA LYS A 3 -60.21 -21.76 34.25
C LYS A 3 -58.78 -21.24 34.43
N PHE A 4 -58.01 -21.89 35.31
CA PHE A 4 -56.55 -21.90 35.30
C PHE A 4 -56.07 -22.50 33.97
N LEU A 5 -55.08 -21.89 33.31
CA LEU A 5 -54.09 -22.66 32.55
C LEU A 5 -52.75 -21.93 32.58
N PHE A 6 -51.84 -22.54 33.33
CA PHE A 6 -50.43 -22.20 33.50
C PHE A 6 -49.67 -22.65 32.25
N PHE A 7 -48.90 -21.76 31.62
CA PHE A 7 -47.84 -22.13 30.68
C PHE A 7 -46.66 -21.18 30.89
N LEU A 8 -45.84 -21.50 31.90
CA LEU A 8 -44.50 -20.93 32.08
C LEU A 8 -43.53 -21.83 31.32
N LEU A 9 -43.25 -21.48 30.06
CA LEU A 9 -42.21 -22.12 29.28
C LEU A 9 -40.88 -21.46 29.68
N PHE A 10 -40.12 -22.16 30.50
CA PHE A 10 -38.75 -21.83 30.89
C PHE A 10 -37.85 -22.01 29.65
N ALA A 11 -37.66 -20.94 28.88
CA ALA A 11 -36.58 -20.89 27.89
C ALA A 11 -35.30 -20.49 28.63
N ALA A 12 -34.60 -21.49 29.15
CA ALA A 12 -33.21 -21.34 29.57
C ALA A 12 -32.36 -21.12 28.30
N PHE A 13 -32.28 -19.87 27.84
CA PHE A 13 -31.25 -19.46 26.90
C PHE A 13 -29.91 -19.55 27.65
N GLY A 14 -29.15 -20.61 27.35
CA GLY A 14 -27.76 -20.70 27.74
C GLY A 14 -27.03 -19.49 27.19
N ALA A 15 -26.48 -18.67 28.09
CA ALA A 15 -25.53 -17.64 27.73
C ALA A 15 -24.26 -18.33 27.23
N THR A 16 -24.21 -18.65 25.94
CA THR A 16 -22.94 -18.86 25.25
C THR A 16 -22.28 -17.48 25.24
N THR A 17 -21.29 -17.29 26.11
CA THR A 17 -20.36 -16.16 25.97
C THR A 17 -19.71 -16.32 24.60
N LEU A 18 -20.18 -15.55 23.63
CA LEU A 18 -19.41 -15.26 22.44
C LEU A 18 -18.12 -14.63 22.97
N ALA A 19 -17.03 -15.39 22.98
CA ALA A 19 -15.71 -14.80 23.07
C ALA A 19 -15.62 -13.89 21.85
N GLY A 20 -15.71 -12.57 22.08
CA GLY A 20 -15.44 -11.60 21.03
C GLY A 20 -14.05 -11.91 20.49
N GLN A 21 -13.89 -11.88 19.16
CA GLN A 21 -12.55 -11.91 18.58
C GLN A 21 -11.77 -10.76 19.22
N ASN A 22 -10.61 -11.06 19.80
CA ASN A 22 -9.75 -10.04 20.38
C ASN A 22 -9.48 -8.99 19.31
N ALA A 23 -9.53 -7.72 19.70
CA ALA A 23 -9.35 -6.62 18.76
C ALA A 23 -7.93 -6.68 18.15
N PRO A 24 -7.76 -6.28 16.88
CA PRO A 24 -6.46 -6.28 16.24
C PRO A 24 -5.51 -5.30 16.93
N VAL A 25 -4.25 -5.71 17.10
CA VAL A 25 -3.18 -4.95 17.75
C VAL A 25 -2.77 -3.71 16.96
N ILE A 26 -2.92 -3.73 15.63
CA ILE A 26 -2.89 -2.54 14.78
C ILE A 26 -4.26 -2.40 14.13
N PRO A 27 -4.91 -1.22 14.23
CA PRO A 27 -6.21 -1.00 13.60
C PRO A 27 -6.22 -1.31 12.10
N VAL A 28 -7.19 -2.11 11.68
CA VAL A 28 -7.38 -2.55 10.29
C VAL A 28 -8.51 -1.82 9.59
N GLU A 29 -9.10 -0.79 10.22
CA GLU A 29 -10.13 0.06 9.63
C GLU A 29 -10.08 1.46 10.25
N ASN A 30 -10.58 2.46 9.51
CA ASN A 30 -10.77 3.84 9.98
C ASN A 30 -9.55 4.45 10.70
N ALA A 31 -8.34 4.11 10.25
CA ALA A 31 -7.09 4.50 10.88
C ALA A 31 -6.22 5.34 9.95
N GLN A 32 -5.60 6.39 10.48
CA GLN A 32 -4.75 7.33 9.77
C GLN A 32 -3.56 7.78 10.60
N TRP A 33 -2.39 7.84 9.96
CA TRP A 33 -1.15 8.35 10.52
C TRP A 33 -0.78 9.61 9.75
N LYS A 34 -0.53 10.70 10.46
CA LYS A 34 0.07 11.91 9.91
C LYS A 34 1.57 11.85 10.19
N GLU A 35 2.36 11.80 9.14
CA GLU A 35 3.80 11.63 9.20
C GLU A 35 4.51 12.87 8.65
N LEU A 36 5.52 13.34 9.38
CA LEU A 36 6.42 14.39 8.92
C LEU A 36 7.65 13.73 8.29
N HIS A 37 7.81 13.90 6.98
CA HIS A 37 8.97 13.44 6.23
C HIS A 37 9.95 14.59 6.04
N ILE A 38 11.17 14.45 6.56
CA ILE A 38 12.29 15.34 6.26
C ILE A 38 12.92 14.85 4.96
N THR A 39 13.07 15.77 4.01
CA THR A 39 13.70 15.51 2.71
C THR A 39 14.66 16.65 2.39
N ILE A 40 15.53 16.46 1.39
CA ILE A 40 16.38 17.53 0.85
C ILE A 40 15.58 18.74 0.33
N ALA A 41 14.31 18.54 -0.06
CA ALA A 41 13.42 19.61 -0.50
C ALA A 41 12.70 20.32 0.67
N GLY A 42 12.99 19.92 1.91
CA GLY A 42 12.33 20.39 3.12
C GLY A 42 11.33 19.39 3.69
N PRO A 43 10.70 19.74 4.82
CA PRO A 43 9.69 18.91 5.48
C PRO A 43 8.42 18.78 4.62
N GLN A 44 7.92 17.56 4.49
CA GLN A 44 6.66 17.24 3.83
C GLN A 44 5.75 16.49 4.80
N THR A 45 4.48 16.88 4.86
CA THR A 45 3.47 16.08 5.57
C THR A 45 2.92 15.05 4.61
N ARG A 46 2.84 13.79 5.07
CA ARG A 46 2.16 12.71 4.36
C ARG A 46 1.20 12.00 5.30
N PHE A 47 0.25 11.29 4.72
CA PHE A 47 -0.72 10.51 5.47
C PHE A 47 -0.65 9.05 5.05
N THR A 48 -0.47 8.14 5.99
CA THR A 48 -0.77 6.72 5.77
C THR A 48 -2.19 6.46 6.23
N VAL A 49 -3.01 5.81 5.40
CA VAL A 49 -4.45 5.62 5.62
C VAL A 49 -4.83 4.16 5.37
N ILE A 50 -5.61 3.57 6.29
CA ILE A 50 -6.32 2.31 6.02
C ILE A 50 -7.62 2.62 5.30
N CYS A 51 -7.82 2.03 4.12
CA CYS A 51 -8.98 2.31 3.30
C CYS A 51 -9.47 1.12 2.47
N GLY A 52 -10.53 0.46 2.92
CA GLY A 52 -11.11 -0.70 2.25
C GLY A 52 -10.31 -1.98 2.49
N ASP A 53 -10.83 -3.09 1.98
CA ASP A 53 -10.24 -4.41 2.12
C ASP A 53 -9.92 -5.05 0.76
N THR A 54 -9.21 -6.17 0.81
CA THR A 54 -8.89 -7.04 -0.32
C THR A 54 -8.78 -8.49 0.13
N LEU A 55 -8.96 -9.43 -0.79
CA LEU A 55 -8.80 -10.86 -0.56
C LEU A 55 -7.49 -11.33 -1.17
N ILE A 56 -6.56 -11.81 -0.34
CA ILE A 56 -5.28 -12.38 -0.76
C ILE A 56 -5.15 -13.76 -0.12
N GLY A 57 -5.06 -14.80 -0.93
CA GLY A 57 -4.91 -16.18 -0.45
C GLY A 57 -6.04 -16.65 0.47
N GLN A 58 -7.30 -16.25 0.17
CA GLN A 58 -8.51 -16.52 0.96
C GLN A 58 -8.54 -15.83 2.34
N GLN A 59 -7.59 -14.95 2.63
CA GLN A 59 -7.60 -14.12 3.83
C GLN A 59 -8.01 -12.69 3.45
N THR A 60 -8.78 -12.04 4.33
CA THR A 60 -9.10 -10.61 4.19
C THR A 60 -7.97 -9.77 4.75
N TRP A 61 -7.57 -8.76 4.00
CA TRP A 61 -6.55 -7.79 4.36
C TRP A 61 -7.08 -6.38 4.14
N SER A 62 -6.61 -5.42 4.92
CA SER A 62 -6.97 -4.01 4.76
C SER A 62 -5.97 -3.30 3.86
N LYS A 63 -6.47 -2.53 2.90
CA LYS A 63 -5.60 -1.78 1.98
C LYS A 63 -4.99 -0.59 2.71
N VAL A 64 -3.69 -0.40 2.52
CA VAL A 64 -2.92 0.72 3.06
C VAL A 64 -2.56 1.65 1.91
N HIS A 65 -2.83 2.94 2.08
CA HIS A 65 -2.53 3.98 1.11
C HIS A 65 -1.63 5.05 1.70
N LEU A 66 -0.67 5.52 0.90
CA LEU A 66 0.01 6.79 1.12
C LEU A 66 -0.81 7.88 0.43
N VAL A 67 -1.13 8.95 1.14
CA VAL A 67 -1.99 10.03 0.69
C VAL A 67 -1.26 11.36 0.84
N SER A 68 -1.33 12.20 -0.19
CA SER A 68 -0.90 13.59 -0.17
C SER A 68 -2.11 14.51 -0.28
N THR A 69 -2.04 15.64 0.41
CA THR A 69 -3.09 16.66 0.39
C THR A 69 -2.57 18.01 -0.07
N ASP A 70 -3.48 18.89 -0.45
CA ASP A 70 -3.20 20.32 -0.60
C ASP A 70 -3.24 21.04 0.77
N THR A 71 -3.14 22.36 0.76
CA THR A 71 -3.18 23.20 1.97
C THR A 71 -4.54 23.19 2.68
N ASN A 72 -5.60 22.75 2.00
CA ASN A 72 -6.97 22.66 2.54
C ASN A 72 -7.33 21.21 2.92
N LEU A 73 -6.33 20.32 3.03
CA LEU A 73 -6.49 18.89 3.33
C LEU A 73 -7.33 18.12 2.30
N GLN A 74 -7.47 18.67 1.09
CA GLN A 74 -8.07 17.93 -0.01
C GLN A 74 -7.03 16.96 -0.56
N VAL A 75 -7.42 15.70 -0.76
CA VAL A 75 -6.54 14.68 -1.32
C VAL A 75 -6.16 15.07 -2.75
N VAL A 76 -4.86 15.17 -3.02
CA VAL A 76 -4.31 15.48 -4.35
C VAL A 76 -3.99 14.17 -5.10
N TRP A 77 -3.36 13.23 -4.41
CA TRP A 77 -3.04 11.91 -4.94
C TRP A 77 -2.96 10.88 -3.81
N SER A 78 -3.12 9.61 -4.18
CA SER A 78 -2.84 8.47 -3.31
C SER A 78 -2.11 7.37 -4.05
N ILE A 79 -1.34 6.57 -3.32
CA ILE A 79 -0.61 5.42 -3.83
C ILE A 79 -0.94 4.24 -2.93
N TYR A 80 -1.39 3.13 -3.52
CA TYR A 80 -1.54 1.87 -2.81
C TYR A 80 -0.16 1.37 -2.36
N GLN A 81 0.02 1.19 -1.05
CA GLN A 81 1.29 0.76 -0.46
C GLN A 81 1.33 -0.75 -0.22
N GLY A 82 0.17 -1.37 -0.05
CA GLY A 82 0.06 -2.80 0.22
C GLY A 82 -1.13 -3.18 1.08
N ALA A 83 -1.12 -4.40 1.59
CA ALA A 83 -2.20 -5.00 2.36
C ALA A 83 -1.74 -5.28 3.80
N LEU A 84 -2.48 -4.82 4.80
CA LEU A 84 -2.25 -5.01 6.23
C LEU A 84 -3.23 -6.03 6.79
N ARG A 85 -2.75 -6.96 7.61
CA ARG A 85 -3.57 -7.83 8.45
C ARG A 85 -3.03 -7.78 9.86
N SER A 86 -3.90 -7.82 10.86
CA SER A 86 -3.50 -7.81 12.26
C SER A 86 -4.37 -8.78 13.04
N ASP A 87 -3.77 -9.54 13.94
CA ASP A 87 -4.48 -10.19 15.04
C ASP A 87 -4.24 -9.40 16.33
N ASP A 88 -4.57 -9.97 17.48
CA ASP A 88 -4.49 -9.35 18.80
C ASP A 88 -3.07 -9.15 19.35
N THR A 89 -2.05 -9.66 18.66
CA THR A 89 -0.66 -9.58 19.13
C THR A 89 0.33 -9.15 18.04
N LYS A 90 0.02 -9.42 16.78
CA LYS A 90 0.93 -9.24 15.64
C LYS A 90 0.22 -8.59 14.46
N ALA A 91 1.01 -7.89 13.65
CA ALA A 91 0.58 -7.34 12.39
C ALA A 91 1.49 -7.81 11.26
N TRP A 92 0.91 -8.07 10.10
CA TRP A 92 1.58 -8.51 8.88
C TRP A 92 1.26 -7.55 7.74
N PHE A 93 2.18 -7.45 6.79
CA PHE A 93 2.02 -6.59 5.64
C PHE A 93 2.46 -7.30 4.37
N ILE A 94 1.79 -7.03 3.26
CA ILE A 94 2.19 -7.44 1.91
C ILE A 94 2.41 -6.16 1.11
N PRO A 95 3.65 -5.78 0.79
CA PRO A 95 3.94 -4.63 -0.05
C PRO A 95 3.29 -4.76 -1.44
N ALA A 96 2.80 -3.65 -1.99
CA ALA A 96 2.01 -3.61 -3.24
C ALA A 96 2.67 -4.33 -4.44
N GLU A 97 3.99 -4.32 -4.53
CA GLU A 97 4.76 -4.86 -5.65
C GLU A 97 5.20 -6.32 -5.44
N THR A 98 4.72 -6.98 -4.38
CA THR A 98 5.18 -8.31 -3.97
C THR A 98 4.03 -9.20 -3.52
N THR A 99 4.28 -10.50 -3.45
CA THR A 99 3.39 -11.47 -2.78
C THR A 99 3.90 -11.89 -1.41
N ASP A 100 5.06 -11.38 -1.01
CA ASP A 100 5.73 -11.80 0.21
C ASP A 100 5.10 -11.11 1.42
N THR A 101 4.74 -11.92 2.41
CA THR A 101 4.21 -11.40 3.67
C THR A 101 5.36 -11.11 4.62
N ILE A 102 5.46 -9.87 5.08
CA ILE A 102 6.38 -9.45 6.13
C ILE A 102 5.66 -9.45 7.48
N LEU A 103 6.36 -9.85 8.55
CA LEU A 103 5.93 -9.55 9.92
C LEU A 103 6.21 -8.06 10.15
N LEU A 104 5.14 -7.28 10.27
CA LEU A 104 5.21 -5.83 10.42
C LEU A 104 5.51 -5.46 11.87
N TYR A 105 4.72 -5.98 12.80
CA TYR A 105 4.88 -5.74 14.24
C TYR A 105 4.64 -7.03 15.03
N ASP A 106 5.35 -7.17 16.14
CA ASP A 106 5.12 -8.22 17.14
C ASP A 106 5.14 -7.58 18.54
N PHE A 107 3.96 -7.45 19.15
CA PHE A 107 3.82 -6.86 20.48
C PHE A 107 3.98 -7.90 21.61
N THR A 108 4.28 -9.16 21.27
CA THR A 108 4.62 -10.20 22.25
C THR A 108 6.08 -10.13 22.72
N LEU A 109 6.91 -9.31 22.06
CA LEU A 109 8.33 -9.17 22.39
C LEU A 109 8.53 -8.57 23.79
N GLU A 110 9.52 -9.09 24.50
CA GLU A 110 9.95 -8.66 25.82
C GLU A 110 11.43 -8.24 25.80
N ALA A 111 11.91 -7.62 26.89
CA ALA A 111 13.31 -7.18 27.00
C ALA A 111 14.31 -8.31 26.70
N GLY A 112 15.28 -8.03 25.82
CA GLY A 112 16.27 -8.99 25.35
C GLY A 112 15.85 -9.83 24.13
N ASP A 113 14.58 -9.77 23.71
CA ASP A 113 14.14 -10.42 22.47
C ASP A 113 14.69 -9.68 21.24
N THR A 114 14.88 -10.44 20.16
CA THR A 114 15.35 -9.93 18.87
C THR A 114 14.25 -9.95 17.83
N PHE A 115 14.16 -8.91 17.00
CA PHE A 115 13.24 -8.85 15.87
C PHE A 115 13.98 -8.65 14.55
N GLU A 116 13.57 -9.40 13.51
CA GLU A 116 14.07 -9.21 12.15
C GLU A 116 13.29 -8.08 11.46
N LEU A 117 13.91 -6.91 11.39
CA LEU A 117 13.34 -5.71 10.84
C LEU A 117 13.46 -5.74 9.30
N VAL A 118 12.37 -6.14 8.64
CA VAL A 118 12.22 -6.08 7.18
C VAL A 118 11.48 -4.82 6.78
N GLN A 119 12.16 -3.91 6.07
CA GLN A 119 11.53 -2.72 5.52
C GLN A 119 10.60 -3.09 4.35
N PRO A 120 9.38 -2.53 4.27
CA PRO A 120 8.44 -2.90 3.20
C PRO A 120 8.92 -2.60 1.77
N TRP A 121 9.93 -1.72 1.62
CA TRP A 121 10.41 -1.24 0.32
C TRP A 121 11.90 -1.53 0.07
N SER A 122 12.50 -2.38 0.91
CA SER A 122 13.91 -2.74 0.80
C SER A 122 14.07 -4.24 0.94
N THR A 123 15.09 -4.78 0.28
CA THR A 123 15.55 -6.17 0.49
C THR A 123 16.51 -6.27 1.68
N TRP A 124 16.86 -5.14 2.30
CA TRP A 124 17.71 -5.11 3.46
C TRP A 124 16.95 -5.56 4.71
N VAL A 125 17.57 -6.45 5.47
CA VAL A 125 17.04 -7.01 6.70
C VAL A 125 18.00 -6.66 7.83
N ASP A 126 17.46 -5.99 8.84
CA ASP A 126 18.19 -5.66 10.06
C ASP A 126 17.72 -6.51 11.23
N LYS A 127 18.51 -6.51 12.31
CA LYS A 127 18.12 -7.07 13.60
C LYS A 127 18.14 -5.98 14.63
N ILE A 128 17.01 -5.83 15.32
CA ILE A 128 16.86 -4.92 16.45
C ILE A 128 16.58 -5.74 17.71
N VAL A 129 17.09 -5.26 18.85
CA VAL A 129 16.94 -5.92 20.15
C VAL A 129 16.04 -5.04 21.01
N VAL A 130 15.07 -5.64 21.70
CA VAL A 130 14.25 -4.92 22.67
C VAL A 130 15.11 -4.60 23.89
N ASP A 131 15.23 -3.31 24.21
CA ASP A 131 15.90 -2.84 25.43
C ASP A 131 14.98 -3.05 26.64
N PHE A 132 13.79 -2.45 26.60
CA PHE A 132 12.76 -2.65 27.61
C PHE A 132 11.36 -2.42 27.05
N THR A 133 10.37 -2.81 27.85
CA THR A 133 8.96 -2.53 27.57
C THR A 133 8.33 -1.80 28.75
N GLU A 134 7.39 -0.91 28.49
CA GLU A 134 6.60 -0.25 29.52
C GLU A 134 5.13 -0.11 29.12
N GLU A 135 4.28 0.27 30.07
CA GLU A 135 2.88 0.59 29.81
C GLU A 135 2.67 2.09 30.01
N LEU A 136 2.28 2.79 28.94
CA LEU A 136 2.04 4.24 28.97
C LEU A 136 0.58 4.58 28.69
N LEU A 137 0.08 5.62 29.37
CA LEU A 137 -1.24 6.18 29.10
C LEU A 137 -1.16 7.10 27.86
N ILE A 138 -1.52 6.56 26.69
CA ILE A 138 -1.45 7.26 25.41
C ILE A 138 -2.85 7.29 24.79
N GLY A 139 -3.38 8.50 24.57
CA GLY A 139 -4.76 8.68 24.09
C GLY A 139 -5.83 8.25 25.10
N GLY A 140 -5.49 8.26 26.40
CA GLY A 140 -6.40 7.81 27.47
C GLY A 140 -6.53 6.29 27.60
N LYS A 141 -5.72 5.52 26.87
CA LYS A 141 -5.62 4.07 26.96
C LYS A 141 -4.23 3.67 27.43
N LEU A 142 -4.16 2.65 28.28
CA LEU A 142 -2.89 2.03 28.62
C LEU A 142 -2.44 1.21 27.40
N ARG A 143 -1.22 1.46 26.92
CA ARG A 143 -0.65 0.80 25.74
C ARG A 143 0.73 0.28 26.08
N LYS A 144 1.05 -0.94 25.66
CA LYS A 144 2.44 -1.43 25.70
C LYS A 144 3.29 -0.58 24.74
N VAL A 145 4.45 -0.16 25.21
CA VAL A 145 5.47 0.52 24.43
C VAL A 145 6.74 -0.31 24.49
N ILE A 146 7.27 -0.64 23.32
CA ILE A 146 8.48 -1.45 23.15
C ILE A 146 9.60 -0.52 22.72
N HIS A 147 10.64 -0.40 23.52
CA HIS A 147 11.83 0.39 23.24
C HIS A 147 12.93 -0.53 22.74
N PHE A 148 13.61 -0.13 21.68
CA PHE A 148 14.71 -0.89 21.10
C PHE A 148 16.06 -0.29 21.48
N GLU A 149 17.09 -1.14 21.53
CA GLU A 149 18.46 -0.69 21.65
C GLU A 149 18.82 0.29 20.52
N PRO A 150 19.70 1.29 20.77
CA PRO A 150 20.10 2.25 19.76
C PRO A 150 20.59 1.59 18.47
N ILE A 151 19.91 1.90 17.36
CA ILE A 151 20.28 1.38 16.04
C ILE A 151 21.49 2.18 15.54
N PRO A 152 22.64 1.58 15.22
CA PRO A 152 23.90 2.33 15.00
C PRO A 152 23.87 3.39 13.89
N TRP A 153 22.96 3.26 12.92
CA TRP A 153 22.78 4.19 11.79
C TRP A 153 21.57 5.11 11.95
N ALA A 154 20.82 5.01 13.06
CA ALA A 154 19.74 5.93 13.37
C ALA A 154 20.23 6.98 14.39
N TYR A 155 19.92 8.25 14.14
CA TYR A 155 20.26 9.34 15.06
C TYR A 155 19.32 9.43 16.27
N GLU A 156 18.22 8.69 16.27
CA GLU A 156 17.18 8.74 17.30
C GLU A 156 16.63 7.35 17.58
N ASP A 157 16.08 7.20 18.79
CA ASP A 157 15.52 5.95 19.29
C ASP A 157 14.31 5.47 18.45
N GLU A 158 14.16 4.16 18.36
CA GLU A 158 13.00 3.50 17.78
C GLU A 158 12.14 2.94 18.92
N PHE A 159 10.84 3.18 18.87
CA PHE A 159 9.90 2.51 19.76
C PHE A 159 8.56 2.28 19.09
N TRP A 160 7.89 1.20 19.49
CA TRP A 160 6.58 0.80 18.96
C TRP A 160 5.51 0.89 20.05
N MET A 161 4.37 1.46 19.69
CA MET A 161 3.23 1.66 20.57
C MET A 161 2.07 0.77 20.13
N GLU A 162 1.57 -0.05 21.04
CA GLU A 162 0.46 -0.95 20.79
C GLU A 162 -0.80 -0.19 20.32
N GLY A 163 -1.46 -0.67 19.26
CA GLY A 163 -2.61 0.01 18.66
C GLY A 163 -2.27 1.22 17.79
N ILE A 164 -0.98 1.54 17.60
CA ILE A 164 -0.52 2.70 16.81
C ILE A 164 0.59 2.31 15.83
N GLY A 165 1.62 1.57 16.26
CA GLY A 165 2.81 1.26 15.46
C GLY A 165 4.03 2.07 15.91
N SER A 166 5.00 2.27 15.01
CA SER A 166 6.27 2.95 15.33
C SER A 166 6.10 4.46 15.58
N ASN A 167 7.02 5.03 16.37
CA ASN A 167 7.21 6.47 16.52
C ASN A 167 7.54 7.19 15.19
N ARG A 168 7.82 6.43 14.13
CA ARG A 168 8.04 6.92 12.77
C ARG A 168 6.81 6.77 11.87
N GLY A 169 5.74 6.16 12.36
CA GLY A 169 4.49 5.89 11.65
C GLY A 169 4.31 4.42 11.31
N LEU A 170 3.28 4.09 10.54
CA LEU A 170 2.86 2.69 10.36
C LEU A 170 3.90 1.85 9.61
N LEU A 171 4.48 2.39 8.53
CA LEU A 171 5.37 1.64 7.63
C LEU A 171 6.84 2.07 7.71
N ASN A 172 7.14 3.19 8.36
CA ASN A 172 8.47 3.81 8.41
C ASN A 172 9.34 3.36 9.62
N ARG A 173 8.97 2.25 10.28
CA ARG A 173 9.71 1.70 11.44
C ARG A 173 11.17 1.45 11.13
N GLY A 174 12.09 1.83 12.03
CA GLY A 174 13.52 1.61 11.87
C GLY A 174 14.15 2.23 10.61
N THR A 175 13.50 3.24 10.03
CA THR A 175 14.12 4.06 8.98
C THR A 175 15.27 4.86 9.60
N GLY A 176 16.47 4.70 9.07
CA GLY A 176 17.63 5.50 9.46
C GLY A 176 17.34 6.98 9.23
N GLN A 177 17.74 7.84 10.16
CA GLN A 177 17.63 9.29 10.00
C GLN A 177 18.93 9.79 9.39
N GLY A 178 18.86 10.91 8.69
CA GLY A 178 19.98 11.66 8.16
C GLY A 178 19.64 13.15 8.22
N PRO A 179 20.62 14.04 8.08
CA PRO A 179 20.39 15.49 8.07
C PRO A 179 19.36 15.92 7.00
N ASP A 180 19.16 15.10 5.97
CA ASP A 180 18.28 15.32 4.83
C ASP A 180 17.21 14.22 4.64
N TYR A 181 17.08 13.28 5.57
CA TYR A 181 16.11 12.18 5.50
C TYR A 181 15.58 11.78 6.87
N GLY A 182 14.25 11.72 7.00
CA GLY A 182 13.65 11.35 8.28
C GLY A 182 12.15 11.19 8.22
N THR A 183 11.58 10.35 9.08
CA THR A 183 10.13 10.27 9.25
C THR A 183 9.74 10.26 10.73
N TYR A 184 8.71 11.03 11.07
CA TYR A 184 8.21 11.16 12.44
C TYR A 184 6.69 11.06 12.46
N LEU A 185 6.14 10.22 13.32
CA LEU A 185 4.71 10.20 13.60
C LEU A 185 4.33 11.49 14.32
N SER A 186 3.55 12.34 13.66
CA SER A 186 3.05 13.58 14.26
C SER A 186 1.69 13.37 14.94
N CYS A 187 0.79 12.64 14.28
CA CYS A 187 -0.54 12.37 14.80
C CYS A 187 -1.05 11.00 14.38
N PHE A 188 -1.93 10.43 15.19
CA PHE A 188 -2.66 9.23 14.88
C PHE A 188 -4.16 9.45 15.07
N ARG A 189 -4.97 8.97 14.14
CA ARG A 189 -6.44 8.95 14.24
C ARG A 189 -6.94 7.52 14.06
N HIS A 190 -7.79 7.06 14.97
CA HIS A 190 -8.55 5.82 14.81
C HIS A 190 -9.99 6.06 15.22
N ASN A 191 -10.91 5.97 14.26
CA ASN A 191 -12.29 6.46 14.41
C ASN A 191 -12.28 7.94 14.86
N GLU A 192 -12.92 8.24 15.99
CA GLU A 192 -12.99 9.59 16.59
C GLU A 192 -11.79 9.90 17.52
N GLU A 193 -10.98 8.90 17.87
CA GLU A 193 -9.80 9.09 18.73
C GLU A 193 -8.67 9.75 17.93
N ILE A 194 -8.17 10.89 18.42
CA ILE A 194 -7.02 11.59 17.86
C ILE A 194 -5.95 11.71 18.95
N ILE A 195 -4.73 11.28 18.62
CA ILE A 195 -3.55 11.41 19.47
C ILE A 195 -2.54 12.32 18.77
N ASN A 196 -2.05 13.32 19.49
CA ASN A 196 -1.02 14.25 19.02
C ASN A 196 0.32 13.93 19.69
N PHE A 197 1.34 13.67 18.87
CA PHE A 197 2.73 13.44 19.30
C PHE A 197 3.65 14.63 18.98
N SER A 198 3.10 15.69 18.39
CA SER A 198 3.84 16.86 17.94
C SER A 198 3.27 18.17 18.51
N GLN A 199 3.99 19.27 18.29
CA GLN A 199 3.47 20.61 18.60
C GLN A 199 2.51 21.15 17.52
N GLN A 200 2.41 20.46 16.38
CA GLN A 200 1.56 20.87 15.27
C GLN A 200 0.13 20.33 15.47
N PRO A 201 -0.90 21.01 14.96
CA PRO A 201 -2.28 20.54 15.07
C PRO A 201 -2.51 19.24 14.25
N CYS A 202 -3.30 18.34 14.82
CA CYS A 202 -3.73 17.11 14.16
C CYS A 202 -4.96 17.34 13.31
N LEU A 203 -4.71 17.85 12.10
CA LEU A 203 -5.70 17.93 11.05
C LEU A 203 -5.49 16.78 10.07
N PHE A 204 -6.57 16.13 9.69
CA PHE A 204 -6.57 14.98 8.78
C PHE A 204 -7.50 15.23 7.59
N PRO A 205 -7.19 14.68 6.40
CA PRO A 205 -8.15 14.67 5.31
C PRO A 205 -9.40 13.86 5.68
N ASP A 206 -10.56 14.31 5.23
CA ASP A 206 -11.78 13.51 5.32
C ASP A 206 -11.75 12.40 4.26
N MET A 207 -12.03 11.17 4.69
CA MET A 207 -11.97 9.97 3.87
C MET A 207 -13.31 9.21 3.85
N PRO A 208 -14.45 9.86 3.54
CA PRO A 208 -15.80 9.33 3.82
C PRO A 208 -16.18 8.06 3.05
N GLU A 209 -15.56 7.76 1.92
CA GLU A 209 -15.93 6.59 1.09
C GLU A 209 -14.76 5.76 0.60
N CYS A 210 -13.54 5.97 1.11
CA CYS A 210 -12.35 5.60 0.38
C CYS A 210 -12.51 6.05 -1.08
N PRO A 211 -12.37 7.37 -1.36
CA PRO A 211 -12.70 7.95 -2.67
C PRO A 211 -11.95 7.30 -3.84
N PHE A 212 -10.99 6.43 -3.54
CA PHE A 212 -10.34 5.49 -4.43
C PHE A 212 -11.17 4.19 -4.59
N SER A 213 -12.48 4.30 -4.81
CA SER A 213 -13.18 3.24 -5.54
C SER A 213 -12.51 3.15 -6.91
N GLY A 214 -12.09 1.94 -7.29
CA GLY A 214 -11.19 1.72 -8.42
C GLY A 214 -11.61 2.47 -9.68
N VAL A 215 -10.89 3.54 -9.99
CA VAL A 215 -10.72 3.98 -11.37
C VAL A 215 -9.49 3.22 -11.88
N GLY A 216 -9.71 1.94 -12.15
CA GLY A 216 -8.83 1.07 -12.92
C GLY A 216 -7.60 0.51 -12.20
N GLU A 217 -7.80 -0.45 -11.29
CA GLU A 217 -7.09 -1.70 -11.54
C GLU A 217 -7.56 -2.13 -12.94
N SER A 218 -6.69 -2.02 -13.95
CA SER A 218 -6.88 -2.88 -15.09
C SER A 218 -6.63 -4.31 -14.60
N ASP A 219 -7.66 -4.92 -14.05
CA ASP A 219 -7.94 -6.34 -14.20
C ASP A 219 -8.37 -6.64 -15.66
N LYS A 220 -7.77 -5.94 -16.61
CA LYS A 220 -7.69 -6.37 -17.98
C LYS A 220 -6.38 -7.14 -18.04
N PRO A 221 -6.36 -8.38 -18.53
CA PRO A 221 -5.12 -9.14 -18.60
C PRO A 221 -4.08 -8.27 -19.30
N ALA A 222 -3.05 -7.86 -18.55
CA ALA A 222 -1.95 -7.09 -19.12
C ALA A 222 -1.21 -8.05 -20.05
N VAL A 223 -1.32 -7.80 -21.34
CA VAL A 223 -0.68 -8.64 -22.34
C VAL A 223 0.75 -8.16 -22.52
N SER A 224 1.70 -9.09 -22.43
CA SER A 224 3.10 -8.76 -22.65
C SER A 224 3.32 -8.44 -24.12
N ILE A 225 3.71 -7.21 -24.42
CA ILE A 225 4.11 -6.77 -25.76
C ILE A 225 5.58 -7.12 -25.97
N TYR A 226 5.94 -7.74 -27.10
CA TYR A 226 7.32 -7.97 -27.50
C TYR A 226 7.63 -7.18 -28.77
N VAL A 227 8.78 -6.51 -28.80
CA VAL A 227 9.29 -5.79 -29.98
C VAL A 227 10.66 -6.36 -30.31
N ASN A 228 10.83 -6.91 -31.52
CA ASN A 228 12.07 -7.54 -31.95
C ASN A 228 12.47 -7.06 -33.36
N PRO A 229 13.70 -6.58 -33.57
CA PRO A 229 14.72 -6.27 -32.55
C PRO A 229 14.35 -5.03 -31.72
N ASN A 230 14.89 -4.94 -30.52
CA ASN A 230 14.85 -3.73 -29.70
C ASN A 230 16.22 -3.55 -29.01
N PRO A 231 17.04 -2.57 -29.44
CA PRO A 231 16.71 -1.50 -30.39
C PRO A 231 16.50 -1.98 -31.85
N ALA A 232 15.60 -1.32 -32.56
CA ALA A 232 15.29 -1.57 -33.98
C ALA A 232 16.08 -0.62 -34.89
N ASN A 233 16.55 -1.13 -36.04
CA ASN A 233 17.28 -0.32 -37.01
C ASN A 233 16.46 -0.04 -38.27
N THR A 234 16.05 -1.10 -38.97
CA THR A 234 15.28 -1.00 -40.23
C THR A 234 13.83 -1.38 -40.04
N GLU A 235 13.59 -2.40 -39.23
CA GLU A 235 12.28 -3.01 -39.03
C GLU A 235 12.12 -3.39 -37.56
N ALA A 236 10.90 -3.28 -37.05
CA ALA A 236 10.49 -3.72 -35.72
C ALA A 236 9.26 -4.63 -35.84
N VAL A 237 9.36 -5.85 -35.31
CA VAL A 237 8.25 -6.79 -35.24
C VAL A 237 7.59 -6.70 -33.87
N ILE A 238 6.32 -6.32 -33.85
CA ILE A 238 5.48 -6.21 -32.67
C ILE A 238 4.65 -7.48 -32.53
N SER A 239 4.69 -8.10 -31.35
CA SER A 239 3.85 -9.26 -31.01
C SER A 239 3.35 -9.17 -29.57
N VAL A 240 2.41 -10.03 -29.21
CA VAL A 240 1.75 -10.06 -27.91
C VAL A 240 1.70 -11.48 -27.34
N SER A 241 1.66 -11.64 -26.01
CA SER A 241 1.61 -12.95 -25.34
C SER A 241 0.26 -13.67 -25.47
N GLU A 242 -0.82 -12.98 -25.84
CA GLU A 242 -2.16 -13.57 -25.91
C GLU A 242 -2.50 -14.07 -27.31
N SER A 243 -2.94 -15.33 -27.39
CA SER A 243 -3.40 -15.99 -28.61
C SER A 243 -4.94 -16.01 -28.65
N GLY A 244 -5.56 -15.53 -29.74
CA GLY A 244 -6.99 -15.69 -29.99
C GLY A 244 -7.82 -14.40 -30.13
N VAL A 245 -7.21 -13.22 -29.95
CA VAL A 245 -7.83 -11.92 -30.28
C VAL A 245 -7.50 -11.57 -31.74
N PRO A 246 -8.51 -11.44 -32.63
CA PRO A 246 -8.25 -11.23 -34.06
C PRO A 246 -7.73 -9.82 -34.34
N ASP A 247 -8.25 -8.79 -33.68
CA ASP A 247 -8.08 -7.41 -34.09
C ASP A 247 -7.53 -6.52 -32.96
N TRP A 248 -6.50 -5.74 -33.30
CA TRP A 248 -5.76 -4.85 -32.40
C TRP A 248 -5.64 -3.46 -33.00
N GLU A 249 -5.88 -2.43 -32.20
CA GLU A 249 -5.43 -1.07 -32.47
C GLU A 249 -4.00 -0.90 -31.96
N VAL A 250 -3.06 -0.64 -32.86
CA VAL A 250 -1.67 -0.32 -32.57
C VAL A 250 -1.47 1.18 -32.71
N LYS A 251 -0.90 1.83 -31.69
CA LYS A 251 -0.56 3.26 -31.66
C LYS A 251 0.89 3.44 -31.24
N ILE A 252 1.61 4.33 -31.92
CA ILE A 252 2.98 4.67 -31.56
C ILE A 252 3.11 6.18 -31.39
N PHE A 253 3.75 6.58 -30.30
CA PHE A 253 3.99 7.96 -29.93
C PHE A 253 5.48 8.24 -29.83
N ASN A 254 5.89 9.45 -30.19
CA ASN A 254 7.23 9.94 -29.86
C ASN A 254 7.32 10.35 -28.38
N VAL A 255 8.52 10.74 -27.92
CA VAL A 255 8.77 11.19 -26.54
C VAL A 255 8.00 12.46 -26.13
N ASP A 256 7.53 13.26 -27.10
CA ASP A 256 6.69 14.44 -26.84
C ASP A 256 5.20 14.08 -26.71
N GLY A 257 4.85 12.79 -26.80
CA GLY A 257 3.46 12.30 -26.78
C GLY A 257 2.71 12.48 -28.11
N LYS A 258 3.39 12.88 -29.19
CA LYS A 258 2.79 13.02 -30.52
C LYS A 258 2.60 11.64 -31.15
N LEU A 259 1.37 11.35 -31.58
CA LEU A 259 1.05 10.13 -32.35
C LEU A 259 1.76 10.17 -33.70
N ILE A 260 2.57 9.15 -33.98
CA ILE A 260 3.33 9.00 -35.23
C ILE A 260 2.81 7.87 -36.12
N HIS A 261 2.13 6.88 -35.54
CA HIS A 261 1.57 5.75 -36.26
C HIS A 261 0.31 5.23 -35.55
N ARG A 262 -0.73 4.88 -36.32
CA ARG A 262 -1.96 4.24 -35.86
C ARG A 262 -2.47 3.27 -36.92
N GLU A 263 -2.72 2.03 -36.53
CA GLU A 263 -3.26 0.99 -37.42
C GLU A 263 -4.21 0.06 -36.65
N GLU A 264 -5.24 -0.46 -37.31
CA GLU A 264 -6.07 -1.57 -36.82
C GLU A 264 -5.68 -2.82 -37.61
N THR A 265 -5.16 -3.84 -36.92
CA THR A 265 -4.46 -4.97 -37.56
C THR A 265 -4.43 -6.23 -36.68
N THR A 266 -3.94 -7.33 -37.24
CA THR A 266 -3.63 -8.57 -36.53
C THR A 266 -2.16 -8.59 -36.10
N LEU A 267 -1.83 -9.17 -34.94
CA LEU A 267 -0.45 -9.34 -34.51
C LEU A 267 0.07 -10.77 -34.80
N PRO A 268 1.35 -10.96 -35.17
CA PRO A 268 2.43 -9.96 -35.15
C PRO A 268 2.40 -8.96 -36.32
N LEU A 269 2.75 -7.70 -36.04
CA LEU A 269 2.85 -6.61 -37.02
C LEU A 269 4.31 -6.28 -37.29
N SER A 270 4.68 -6.16 -38.55
CA SER A 270 6.01 -5.68 -38.96
C SER A 270 5.96 -4.21 -39.34
N LEU A 271 6.82 -3.39 -38.74
CA LEU A 271 6.90 -1.95 -39.00
C LEU A 271 8.28 -1.57 -39.50
N ARG A 272 8.32 -0.86 -40.64
CA ARG A 272 9.53 -0.18 -41.09
C ARG A 272 9.76 1.09 -40.27
N VAL A 273 10.96 1.21 -39.71
CA VAL A 273 11.37 2.31 -38.82
C VAL A 273 12.62 3.02 -39.33
N ASP A 274 13.10 2.70 -40.54
CA ASP A 274 14.31 3.25 -41.14
C ASP A 274 14.25 4.76 -41.37
N GLU A 275 13.06 5.32 -41.58
CA GLU A 275 12.86 6.77 -41.71
C GLU A 275 12.59 7.47 -40.38
N TRP A 276 12.52 6.73 -39.27
CA TRP A 276 12.20 7.29 -37.97
C TRP A 276 13.46 7.81 -37.30
N PRO A 277 13.43 8.98 -36.65
CA PRO A 277 14.59 9.45 -35.90
C PRO A 277 15.06 8.44 -34.84
N ALA A 278 16.37 8.31 -34.63
CA ALA A 278 16.90 7.48 -33.55
C ALA A 278 16.50 8.05 -32.18
N ARG A 279 15.60 7.37 -31.46
CA ARG A 279 15.09 7.73 -30.13
C ARG A 279 14.19 6.64 -29.55
N VAL A 280 13.67 6.89 -28.34
CA VAL A 280 12.67 6.07 -27.67
C VAL A 280 11.27 6.39 -28.20
N TYR A 281 10.44 5.36 -28.34
CA TYR A 281 9.04 5.44 -28.75
C TYR A 281 8.15 4.69 -27.76
N LEU A 282 6.94 5.21 -27.54
CA LEU A 282 5.90 4.54 -26.76
C LEU A 282 4.95 3.81 -27.71
N LEU A 283 4.94 2.49 -27.63
CA LEU A 283 4.00 1.61 -28.32
C LEU A 283 2.83 1.31 -27.39
N SER A 284 1.61 1.43 -27.89
CA SER A 284 0.36 1.06 -27.22
C SER A 284 -0.43 0.10 -28.11
N VAL A 285 -0.91 -1.01 -27.54
CA VAL A 285 -1.80 -1.96 -28.22
C VAL A 285 -3.11 -2.05 -27.45
N LYS A 286 -4.23 -2.10 -28.17
CA LYS A 286 -5.57 -2.21 -27.61
C LYS A 286 -6.43 -3.19 -28.41
N SER A 287 -6.96 -4.24 -27.79
CA SER A 287 -7.94 -5.14 -28.41
C SER A 287 -9.21 -4.38 -28.78
N THR A 288 -9.73 -4.60 -29.99
CA THR A 288 -10.98 -3.97 -30.47
C THR A 288 -12.23 -4.80 -30.12
N GLY A 289 -12.08 -5.99 -29.52
CA GLY A 289 -13.17 -6.87 -29.11
C GLY A 289 -13.82 -6.54 -27.75
N ASN A 290 -14.85 -7.30 -27.36
CA ASN A 290 -15.66 -7.10 -26.13
C ASN A 290 -14.83 -7.08 -24.83
N ASN A 291 -13.66 -7.73 -24.81
CA ASN A 291 -12.68 -7.60 -23.74
C ASN A 291 -11.60 -6.62 -24.17
N SER A 292 -11.71 -5.37 -23.68
CA SER A 292 -10.81 -4.28 -24.06
C SER A 292 -9.45 -4.38 -23.37
N ILE A 293 -8.62 -5.33 -23.78
CA ILE A 293 -7.21 -5.45 -23.35
C ILE A 293 -6.43 -4.24 -23.83
N GLN A 294 -5.59 -3.66 -22.97
CA GLN A 294 -4.69 -2.58 -23.35
C GLN A 294 -3.35 -2.73 -22.65
N SER A 295 -2.26 -2.51 -23.38
CA SER A 295 -0.91 -2.53 -22.81
C SER A 295 -0.02 -1.54 -23.55
N SER A 296 1.07 -1.10 -22.92
CA SER A 296 2.03 -0.20 -23.57
C SER A 296 3.47 -0.59 -23.22
N ARG A 297 4.40 -0.34 -24.15
CA ARG A 297 5.83 -0.68 -24.01
C ARG A 297 6.69 0.37 -24.69
N LEU A 298 7.85 0.64 -24.11
CA LEU A 298 8.88 1.46 -24.75
C LEU A 298 9.76 0.60 -25.66
N PHE A 299 10.10 1.11 -26.84
CA PHE A 299 11.14 0.53 -27.69
C PHE A 299 12.01 1.62 -28.31
N VAL A 300 13.21 1.25 -28.72
CA VAL A 300 14.25 2.18 -29.21
C VAL A 300 14.44 1.98 -30.70
N VAL A 301 14.48 3.06 -31.47
CA VAL A 301 15.01 3.06 -32.84
C VAL A 301 16.43 3.63 -32.82
N GLN A 302 17.34 2.99 -33.54
CA GLN A 302 18.73 3.42 -33.69
C GLN A 302 19.16 3.27 -35.16
N HIS A 303 20.16 4.04 -35.60
CA HIS A 303 20.74 3.95 -36.95
C HIS A 303 22.23 3.61 -36.87
#